data_AF-A0A8H5N810-F1
#
_entry.id   AF-A0A8H5N810-F1
#
_cell.length_a   1.000
_cell.length_b   1.000
_cell.length_c   1.000
_cell.angle_alpha   90.00
_cell.angle_beta   90.00
_cell.angle_gamma   90.00
#
_symmetry.space_group_name_H-M   'P 1'
#
loop_
_entity.id
_entity.type
_entity.pdbx_description
1 polymer ?
#
loop_
_entity_poly.entity_id
_entity_poly.type
_entity_poly.pdbx_seq_one_letter_code
_entity_poly.pdbx_strand_id
1 'polypeptide(L)'
;MCGHGNLLSPPPSDNGSYEGSDDGSEGPTKPRYTPEELGALFVDFCSFLTTLHYDQSDLKIPPPTGWSQITPESCGHYKSDYAIQVLRHLPYFDSTCTEYIHFKSKLLDLTASTLEDFEKHKDYHQGWEFWSSEGELMDDSNVVCIAVGHESFSRELWLNVIDCEIFEDFHAGDMLNAVPIETFFDNLKEQYETLKLIPGRRRITIEAENVPEHDGRITEEAVNTQVEEWGTDLDI
;
A
#
# COMPACT_ATOMS: atom_id res chain seq x y z
N MET A 1 43.28 -74.48 22.75
CA MET A 1 42.62 -75.33 21.72
C MET A 1 41.69 -74.42 20.94
N CYS A 2 41.79 -74.50 19.61
CA CYS A 2 41.41 -73.50 18.62
C CYS A 2 39.91 -73.17 18.52
N GLY A 3 39.61 -72.01 17.91
CA GLY A 3 38.29 -71.74 17.33
C GLY A 3 38.06 -70.27 16.95
N HIS A 4 38.53 -69.85 15.76
CA HIS A 4 38.12 -68.61 15.11
C HIS A 4 36.63 -68.66 14.73
N GLY A 5 35.91 -67.56 14.96
CA GLY A 5 34.53 -67.35 14.53
C GLY A 5 34.38 -66.03 13.76
N ASN A 6 34.33 -66.18 12.45
CA ASN A 6 33.89 -65.29 11.36
C ASN A 6 33.42 -63.85 11.64
N LEU A 7 34.06 -62.94 10.89
CA LEU A 7 33.52 -61.66 10.43
C LEU A 7 32.17 -61.85 9.71
N LEU A 8 31.16 -61.06 10.09
CA LEU A 8 30.00 -60.77 9.27
C LEU A 8 29.90 -59.26 9.10
N SER A 9 29.97 -58.85 7.83
CA SER A 9 29.91 -57.47 7.33
C SER A 9 28.60 -56.78 7.70
N PRO A 10 28.60 -55.43 7.87
CA PRO A 10 27.36 -54.68 7.97
C PRO A 10 26.56 -54.75 6.65
N PRO A 11 25.21 -54.70 6.70
CA PRO A 11 24.38 -54.74 5.50
C PRO A 11 24.62 -53.50 4.61
N PRO A 12 24.42 -53.62 3.29
CA PRO A 12 24.68 -52.56 2.34
C PRO A 12 23.74 -51.37 2.57
N SER A 13 24.31 -50.17 2.46
CA SER A 13 23.61 -48.90 2.47
C SER A 13 22.43 -48.93 1.52
N ASP A 14 21.24 -48.72 2.08
CA ASP A 14 20.02 -48.53 1.32
C ASP A 14 20.18 -47.23 0.53
N ASN A 15 20.41 -47.38 -0.76
CA ASN A 15 20.59 -46.30 -1.71
C ASN A 15 19.18 -45.76 -2.01
N GLY A 16 18.60 -45.07 -1.02
CA GLY A 16 17.41 -44.26 -1.21
C GLY A 16 17.78 -43.09 -2.09
N SER A 17 17.57 -43.24 -3.39
CA SER A 17 17.44 -42.11 -4.30
C SER A 17 16.23 -41.32 -3.82
N TYR A 18 16.48 -40.31 -2.98
CA TYR A 18 15.57 -39.20 -2.83
C TYR A 18 15.50 -38.55 -4.21
N GLU A 19 14.52 -38.96 -5.00
CA GLU A 19 14.02 -38.14 -6.09
C GLU A 19 13.52 -36.87 -5.42
N GLY A 20 14.40 -35.87 -5.35
CA GLY A 20 14.06 -34.50 -5.07
C GLY A 20 13.11 -34.02 -6.14
N SER A 21 11.83 -34.33 -5.96
CA SER A 21 10.74 -33.65 -6.63
C SER A 21 10.43 -32.43 -5.80
N ASP A 22 11.21 -31.37 -6.05
CA ASP A 22 10.68 -30.02 -5.97
C ASP A 22 11.43 -29.18 -7.01
N ASP A 23 11.12 -29.49 -8.27
CA ASP A 23 11.27 -28.51 -9.34
C ASP A 23 10.19 -27.46 -9.10
N GLY A 24 10.44 -26.59 -8.13
CA GLY A 24 9.79 -25.30 -7.99
C GLY A 24 10.18 -24.47 -9.20
N SER A 25 9.61 -24.83 -10.35
CA SER A 25 9.74 -24.08 -11.58
C SER A 25 9.02 -22.75 -11.33
N GLU A 26 9.80 -21.75 -10.90
CA GLU A 26 9.44 -20.34 -10.82
C GLU A 26 8.97 -19.87 -12.19
N GLY A 27 7.70 -20.16 -12.48
CA GLY A 27 6.94 -19.42 -13.47
C GLY A 27 6.66 -18.02 -12.90
N PRO A 28 6.46 -17.01 -13.77
CA PRO A 28 6.09 -15.67 -13.30
C PRO A 28 4.85 -15.77 -12.41
N THR A 29 4.97 -15.26 -11.17
CA THR A 29 3.86 -15.18 -10.22
C THR A 29 2.69 -14.50 -10.91
N LYS A 30 1.58 -15.22 -11.01
CA LYS A 30 0.40 -14.71 -11.72
C LYS A 30 -0.22 -13.57 -10.89
N PRO A 31 -0.51 -12.39 -11.49
CA PRO A 31 -1.17 -11.31 -10.79
C PRO A 31 -2.51 -11.76 -10.18
N ARG A 32 -2.80 -11.29 -8.97
CA ARG A 32 -4.01 -11.62 -8.20
C ARG A 32 -5.28 -11.07 -8.85
N TYR A 33 -5.25 -9.82 -9.30
CA TYR A 33 -6.33 -9.15 -10.01
C TYR A 33 -5.88 -8.72 -11.38
N THR A 34 -6.81 -8.61 -12.33
CA THR A 34 -6.60 -7.88 -13.59
C THR A 34 -6.42 -6.37 -13.34
N PRO A 35 -5.83 -5.61 -14.28
CA PRO A 35 -5.70 -4.16 -14.15
C PRO A 35 -7.03 -3.45 -13.91
N GLU A 36 -8.09 -3.89 -14.57
CA GLU A 36 -9.43 -3.32 -14.45
C GLU A 36 -10.08 -3.63 -13.09
N GLU A 37 -9.92 -4.86 -12.58
CA GLU A 37 -10.41 -5.24 -11.25
C GLU A 37 -9.71 -4.46 -10.15
N LEU A 38 -8.37 -4.34 -10.23
CA LEU A 38 -7.60 -3.55 -9.27
C LEU A 38 -7.97 -2.06 -9.36
N GLY A 39 -8.09 -1.53 -10.58
CA GLY A 39 -8.56 -0.16 -10.81
C GLY A 39 -9.95 0.10 -10.20
N ALA A 40 -10.86 -0.87 -10.27
CA ALA A 40 -12.19 -0.77 -9.67
C ALA A 40 -12.14 -0.65 -8.14
N LEU A 41 -11.22 -1.34 -7.46
CA LEU A 41 -11.02 -1.20 -6.01
C LEU A 41 -10.58 0.22 -5.63
N PHE A 42 -9.65 0.81 -6.41
CA PHE A 42 -9.24 2.19 -6.19
C PHE A 42 -10.36 3.18 -6.49
N VAL A 43 -11.17 2.95 -7.53
CA VAL A 43 -12.31 3.81 -7.86
C VAL A 43 -13.34 3.79 -6.73
N ASP A 44 -13.63 2.62 -6.17
CA ASP A 44 -14.52 2.49 -5.02
C ASP A 44 -13.99 3.27 -3.80
N PHE A 45 -12.72 3.07 -3.45
CA PHE A 45 -12.08 3.77 -2.34
C PHE A 45 -12.04 5.29 -2.56
N CYS A 46 -11.61 5.76 -3.74
CA CYS A 46 -11.58 7.19 -4.04
C CYS A 46 -12.98 7.81 -4.04
N SER A 47 -13.99 7.07 -4.51
CA SER A 47 -15.39 7.52 -4.46
C SER A 47 -15.91 7.60 -3.02
N PHE A 48 -15.48 6.72 -2.12
CA PHE A 48 -15.75 6.87 -0.70
C PHE A 48 -15.16 8.17 -0.14
N LEU A 49 -13.91 8.50 -0.48
CA LEU A 49 -13.26 9.74 -0.02
C LEU A 49 -13.98 11.02 -0.48
N THR A 50 -14.62 11.00 -1.65
CA THR A 50 -15.42 12.14 -2.13
C THR A 50 -16.70 12.37 -1.34
N THR A 51 -17.14 11.37 -0.56
CA THR A 51 -18.26 11.53 0.38
C THR A 51 -17.82 12.21 1.69
N LEU A 52 -16.50 12.30 1.94
CA LEU A 52 -15.92 12.84 3.18
C LEU A 52 -15.38 14.26 2.99
N HIS A 53 -14.24 14.40 2.31
CA HIS A 53 -13.50 15.67 2.21
C HIS A 53 -12.95 15.99 0.83
N TYR A 54 -12.88 15.01 -0.07
CA TYR A 54 -12.50 15.24 -1.45
C TYR A 54 -13.66 15.81 -2.26
N ASP A 55 -13.36 16.64 -3.26
CA ASP A 55 -14.39 17.10 -4.19
C ASP A 55 -14.61 16.04 -5.29
N GLN A 56 -15.86 15.66 -5.51
CA GLN A 56 -16.21 14.71 -6.57
C GLN A 56 -15.78 15.20 -7.97
N SER A 57 -15.73 16.52 -8.19
CA SER A 57 -15.31 17.09 -9.46
C SER A 57 -13.80 16.93 -9.74
N ASP A 58 -13.01 16.73 -8.69
CA ASP A 58 -11.57 16.50 -8.78
C ASP A 58 -11.25 15.05 -9.13
N LEU A 59 -12.12 14.09 -8.79
CA LEU A 59 -11.93 12.67 -9.09
C LEU A 59 -12.03 12.39 -10.61
N LYS A 60 -10.96 11.84 -11.19
CA LYS A 60 -10.89 11.42 -12.58
C LYS A 60 -10.86 9.89 -12.66
N ILE A 61 -11.89 9.34 -13.31
CA ILE A 61 -12.04 7.90 -13.53
C ILE A 61 -11.41 7.52 -14.88
N PRO A 62 -10.60 6.45 -14.96
CA PRO A 62 -10.01 6.01 -16.22
C PRO A 62 -11.08 5.62 -17.23
N PRO A 63 -10.85 5.88 -18.53
CA PRO A 63 -11.69 5.32 -19.58
C PRO A 63 -11.51 3.79 -19.64
N PRO A 64 -12.41 3.03 -20.31
CA PRO A 64 -12.30 1.57 -20.40
C PRO A 64 -11.02 1.05 -21.06
N THR A 65 -10.33 1.89 -21.84
CA THR A 65 -9.03 1.56 -22.45
C THR A 65 -7.83 2.00 -21.61
N GLY A 66 -8.09 2.61 -20.45
CA GLY A 66 -7.12 3.24 -19.59
C GLY A 66 -6.51 4.55 -20.14
N TRP A 67 -5.68 5.19 -19.32
CA TRP A 67 -4.99 6.45 -19.62
C TRP A 67 -3.94 6.28 -20.73
N SER A 68 -4.20 6.77 -21.94
CA SER A 68 -3.31 6.59 -23.09
C SER A 68 -1.93 7.24 -22.95
N GLN A 69 -1.82 8.26 -22.09
CA GLN A 69 -0.58 8.96 -21.79
C GLN A 69 0.39 8.13 -20.95
N ILE A 70 -0.11 7.14 -20.20
CA ILE A 70 0.73 6.22 -19.44
C ILE A 70 1.26 5.16 -20.39
N THR A 71 2.57 5.18 -20.60
CA THR A 71 3.31 4.33 -21.54
C THR A 71 4.61 3.86 -20.90
N PRO A 72 5.22 2.77 -21.37
CA PRO A 72 6.55 2.38 -20.91
C PRO A 72 7.56 3.53 -21.01
N GLU A 73 7.50 4.30 -22.10
CA GLU A 73 8.38 5.45 -22.36
C GLU A 73 8.15 6.58 -21.36
N SER A 74 6.89 6.94 -21.06
CA SER A 74 6.58 7.99 -20.07
C SER A 74 7.01 7.62 -18.65
N CYS A 75 7.09 6.31 -18.35
CA CYS A 75 7.55 5.77 -17.08
C CYS A 75 9.04 5.40 -17.09
N GLY A 76 9.81 5.83 -18.10
CA GLY A 76 11.26 5.61 -18.18
C GLY A 76 11.70 4.16 -18.38
N HIS A 77 10.79 3.28 -18.78
CA HIS A 77 11.00 1.83 -18.85
C HIS A 77 11.43 1.18 -17.52
N TYR A 78 11.11 1.82 -16.38
CA TYR A 78 11.45 1.30 -15.05
C TYR A 78 10.40 0.34 -14.48
N LYS A 79 9.20 0.30 -15.08
CA LYS A 79 8.08 -0.51 -14.61
C LYS A 79 7.78 -1.64 -15.57
N SER A 80 7.32 -2.76 -15.02
CA SER A 80 6.92 -3.92 -15.80
C SER A 80 5.73 -3.59 -16.70
N ASP A 81 5.57 -4.33 -17.80
CA ASP A 81 4.42 -4.17 -18.70
C ASP A 81 3.09 -4.29 -17.94
N TYR A 82 3.05 -5.14 -16.91
CA TYR A 82 1.87 -5.33 -16.08
C TYR A 82 1.59 -4.12 -15.19
N ALA A 83 2.61 -3.58 -14.52
CA ALA A 83 2.49 -2.36 -13.73
C ALA A 83 2.03 -1.17 -14.58
N ILE A 84 2.54 -1.02 -15.81
CA ILE A 84 2.07 0.00 -16.75
C ILE A 84 0.58 -0.18 -17.07
N GLN A 85 0.10 -1.41 -17.26
CA GLN A 85 -1.33 -1.67 -17.48
C GLN A 85 -2.18 -1.33 -16.26
N VAL A 86 -1.71 -1.63 -15.05
CA VAL A 86 -2.40 -1.24 -13.81
C VAL A 86 -2.49 0.27 -13.68
N LEU A 87 -1.38 0.98 -13.89
CA LEU A 87 -1.33 2.44 -13.80
C LEU A 87 -2.33 3.14 -14.72
N ARG A 88 -2.54 2.59 -15.92
CA ARG A 88 -3.57 3.07 -16.86
C ARG A 88 -4.99 3.00 -16.32
N HIS A 89 -5.26 2.15 -15.33
CA HIS A 89 -6.57 1.91 -14.75
C HIS A 89 -6.71 2.45 -13.33
N LEU A 90 -5.72 3.18 -12.80
CA LEU A 90 -5.87 3.85 -11.52
C LEU A 90 -6.59 5.20 -11.70
N PRO A 91 -7.57 5.52 -10.83
CA PRO A 91 -8.10 6.86 -10.76
C PRO A 91 -7.07 7.81 -10.15
N TYR A 92 -7.28 9.10 -10.37
CA TYR A 92 -6.52 10.15 -9.70
C TYR A 92 -7.43 11.33 -9.35
N PHE A 93 -6.94 12.19 -8.46
CA PHE A 93 -7.55 13.50 -8.23
C PHE A 93 -6.75 14.55 -8.99
N ASP A 94 -7.45 15.52 -9.59
CA ASP A 94 -6.81 16.64 -10.29
C ASP A 94 -5.68 17.24 -9.45
N SER A 95 -4.56 17.62 -10.09
CA SER A 95 -3.37 18.15 -9.41
C SER A 95 -3.62 19.38 -8.51
N THR A 96 -4.75 20.07 -8.69
CA THR A 96 -5.17 21.16 -7.79
C THR A 96 -5.77 20.67 -6.46
N CYS A 97 -6.06 19.39 -6.34
CA CYS A 97 -6.49 18.74 -5.11
C CYS A 97 -5.36 18.76 -4.07
N THR A 98 -5.62 19.44 -2.96
CA THR A 98 -4.65 19.56 -1.86
C THR A 98 -4.98 18.65 -0.67
N GLU A 99 -6.00 17.81 -0.79
CA GLU A 99 -6.49 16.93 0.27
C GLU A 99 -5.56 15.74 0.51
N TYR A 100 -5.63 15.20 1.72
CA TYR A 100 -4.79 14.08 2.17
C TYR A 100 -5.58 12.77 2.21
N ILE A 101 -5.01 11.71 1.64
CA ILE A 101 -5.61 10.37 1.60
C ILE A 101 -5.46 9.67 2.94
N HIS A 102 -4.31 9.90 3.56
CA HIS A 102 -3.90 9.41 4.88
C HIS A 102 -2.98 10.45 5.55
N PHE A 103 -2.43 10.15 6.74
CA PHE A 103 -1.69 11.13 7.54
C PHE A 103 -0.55 11.79 6.75
N LYS A 104 -0.74 13.08 6.41
CA LYS A 104 0.15 13.91 5.59
C LYS A 104 0.54 13.30 4.23
N SER A 105 -0.25 12.36 3.73
CA SER A 105 -0.02 11.66 2.46
C SER A 105 -0.98 12.17 1.39
N LYS A 106 -0.47 12.42 0.18
CA LYS A 106 -1.27 12.86 -0.98
C LYS A 106 -1.16 11.83 -2.09
N LEU A 107 -2.31 11.43 -2.63
CA LEU A 107 -2.36 10.58 -3.82
C LEU A 107 -1.73 11.30 -5.01
N LEU A 108 -0.91 10.58 -5.78
CA LEU A 108 -0.24 11.10 -6.96
C LEU A 108 -1.18 11.08 -8.18
N ASP A 109 -1.17 12.15 -8.96
CA ASP A 109 -1.64 12.11 -10.35
C ASP A 109 -0.51 11.55 -11.23
N LEU A 110 -0.49 10.22 -11.35
CA LEU A 110 0.50 9.50 -12.14
C LEU A 110 0.39 9.78 -13.65
N THR A 111 -0.71 10.39 -14.09
CA THR A 111 -0.87 10.82 -15.49
C THR A 111 -0.14 12.13 -15.80
N ALA A 112 0.15 12.92 -14.78
CA ALA A 112 0.92 14.16 -14.86
C ALA A 112 2.41 13.95 -14.54
N SER A 113 2.81 12.77 -14.05
CA SER A 113 4.20 12.46 -13.74
C SER A 113 5.10 12.55 -14.97
N THR A 114 6.24 13.21 -14.78
CA THR A 114 7.31 13.32 -15.77
C THR A 114 8.32 12.20 -15.61
N LEU A 115 9.19 12.02 -16.60
CA LEU A 115 10.32 11.09 -16.49
C LEU A 115 11.22 11.43 -15.29
N GLU A 116 11.44 12.71 -15.02
CA GLU A 116 12.23 13.19 -13.88
C GLU A 116 11.59 12.78 -12.55
N ASP A 117 10.25 12.79 -12.45
CA ASP A 117 9.54 12.32 -11.26
C ASP A 117 9.80 10.83 -11.04
N PHE A 118 9.65 10.01 -12.09
CA PHE A 118 9.95 8.56 -12.00
C PHE A 118 11.42 8.28 -11.66
N GLU A 119 12.36 9.03 -12.25
CA GLU A 119 13.79 8.93 -11.93
C GLU A 119 14.07 9.30 -10.47
N LYS A 120 13.50 10.41 -9.99
CA LYS A 120 13.65 10.87 -8.61
C LYS A 120 13.11 9.84 -7.62
N HIS A 121 11.94 9.26 -7.89
CA HIS A 121 11.39 8.18 -7.07
C HIS A 121 12.32 6.96 -7.10
N LYS A 122 12.74 6.50 -8.28
CA LYS A 122 13.68 5.38 -8.40
C LYS A 122 14.97 5.60 -7.58
N ASP A 123 15.53 6.80 -7.61
CA ASP A 123 16.78 7.12 -6.93
C ASP A 123 16.59 7.27 -5.42
N TYR A 124 15.48 7.86 -4.96
CA TYR A 124 15.22 8.05 -3.54
C TYR A 124 15.01 6.71 -2.81
N HIS A 125 14.42 5.73 -3.49
CA HIS A 125 14.15 4.40 -2.94
C HIS A 125 15.15 3.34 -3.44
N GLN A 126 16.29 3.77 -3.98
CA GLN A 126 17.31 2.85 -4.47
C GLN A 126 17.86 2.01 -3.31
N GLY A 127 17.80 0.68 -3.46
CA GLY A 127 18.28 -0.27 -2.46
C GLY A 127 17.28 -0.58 -1.35
N TRP A 128 16.04 -0.11 -1.47
CA TRP A 128 14.94 -0.59 -0.64
C TRP A 128 14.50 -1.96 -1.11
N GLU A 129 14.06 -2.79 -0.16
CA GLU A 129 13.52 -4.11 -0.43
C GLU A 129 12.04 -4.13 -0.05
N PHE A 130 11.20 -4.57 -0.98
CA PHE A 130 9.77 -4.71 -0.76
C PHE A 130 9.46 -6.20 -0.59
N TRP A 131 9.06 -6.60 0.61
CA TRP A 131 8.79 -7.98 0.97
C TRP A 131 7.28 -8.20 1.08
N SER A 132 6.71 -9.07 0.24
CA SER A 132 5.26 -9.37 0.25
C SER A 132 4.81 -9.92 1.61
N SER A 133 3.50 -9.98 1.85
CA SER A 133 2.98 -10.52 3.11
C SER A 133 3.30 -12.01 3.32
N GLU A 134 3.62 -12.72 2.24
CA GLU A 134 4.07 -14.11 2.23
C GLU A 134 5.59 -14.27 2.44
N GLY A 135 6.33 -13.16 2.53
CA GLY A 135 7.78 -13.16 2.76
C GLY A 135 8.63 -13.30 1.49
N GLU A 136 8.05 -13.05 0.32
CA GLU A 136 8.77 -13.07 -0.96
C GLU A 136 9.31 -11.68 -1.31
N LEU A 137 10.54 -11.61 -1.82
CA LEU A 137 11.13 -10.36 -2.28
C LEU A 137 10.52 -9.95 -3.63
N MET A 138 9.98 -8.74 -3.70
CA MET A 138 9.33 -8.22 -4.90
C MET A 138 10.33 -7.60 -5.88
N ASP A 139 10.06 -7.80 -7.17
CA ASP A 139 10.68 -7.04 -8.25
C ASP A 139 10.19 -5.58 -8.20
N ASP A 140 11.14 -4.64 -8.11
CA ASP A 140 10.88 -3.19 -7.99
C ASP A 140 10.12 -2.60 -9.18
N SER A 141 10.19 -3.26 -10.34
CA SER A 141 9.43 -2.90 -11.53
C SER A 141 7.93 -3.16 -11.38
N ASN A 142 7.53 -3.98 -10.41
CA ASN A 142 6.13 -4.27 -10.05
C ASN A 142 5.62 -3.44 -8.86
N VAL A 143 6.45 -2.61 -8.24
CA VAL A 143 6.05 -1.79 -7.10
C VAL A 143 5.94 -0.34 -7.53
N VAL A 144 4.83 0.35 -7.23
CA VAL A 144 4.61 1.73 -7.67
C VAL A 144 4.25 2.64 -6.50
N CYS A 145 4.91 3.80 -6.39
CA CYS A 145 4.50 4.85 -5.46
C CYS A 145 3.16 5.42 -5.92
N ILE A 146 2.14 5.37 -5.05
CA ILE A 146 0.81 5.90 -5.34
C ILE A 146 0.46 7.13 -4.50
N ALA A 147 1.15 7.31 -3.37
CA ALA A 147 0.96 8.49 -2.52
C ALA A 147 2.26 8.89 -1.84
N VAL A 148 2.50 10.20 -1.74
CA VAL A 148 3.71 10.78 -1.16
C VAL A 148 3.38 11.68 0.02
N GLY A 149 4.27 11.67 1.00
CA GLY A 149 4.29 12.63 2.09
C GLY A 149 5.60 13.39 2.11
N HIS A 150 5.57 14.67 2.47
CA HIS A 150 6.75 15.56 2.40
C HIS A 150 7.18 16.12 3.76
N GLU A 151 6.65 15.58 4.85
CA GLU A 151 6.90 16.06 6.20
C GLU A 151 7.27 14.90 7.13
N SER A 152 7.94 15.19 8.24
CA SER A 152 8.25 14.15 9.23
C SER A 152 6.98 13.37 9.63
N PHE A 153 7.12 12.04 9.69
CA PHE A 153 6.05 11.10 10.01
C PHE A 153 4.93 10.99 8.99
N SER A 154 5.04 11.64 7.83
CA SER A 154 4.08 11.42 6.75
C SER A 154 4.16 9.99 6.22
N ARG A 155 3.05 9.52 5.67
CA ARG A 155 2.99 8.20 5.02
C ARG A 155 3.26 8.28 3.53
N GLU A 156 4.12 7.42 3.03
CA GLU A 156 4.22 7.12 1.61
C GLU A 156 3.60 5.75 1.35
N LEU A 157 2.77 5.65 0.31
CA LEU A 157 2.07 4.41 -0.02
C LEU A 157 2.62 3.85 -1.33
N TRP A 158 2.99 2.57 -1.28
CA TRP A 158 3.55 1.81 -2.38
C TRP A 158 2.66 0.62 -2.70
N LEU A 159 2.32 0.44 -3.96
CA LEU A 159 1.47 -0.64 -4.44
C LEU A 159 2.32 -1.74 -5.10
N ASN A 160 2.31 -2.94 -4.53
CA ASN A 160 2.67 -4.17 -5.25
C ASN A 160 1.52 -4.54 -6.20
N VAL A 161 1.74 -4.46 -7.50
CA VAL A 161 0.68 -4.72 -8.48
C VAL A 161 0.42 -6.21 -8.72
N ILE A 162 1.33 -7.11 -8.31
CA ILE A 162 1.21 -8.55 -8.53
C ILE A 162 0.32 -9.16 -7.45
N ASP A 163 0.67 -8.97 -6.18
CA ASP A 163 -0.09 -9.55 -5.06
C ASP A 163 -1.22 -8.63 -4.58
N CYS A 164 -1.27 -7.40 -5.12
CA CYS A 164 -2.24 -6.34 -4.79
C CYS A 164 -2.15 -5.97 -3.31
N GLU A 165 -0.95 -5.56 -2.90
CA GLU A 165 -0.62 -5.19 -1.51
C GLU A 165 -0.12 -3.76 -1.43
N ILE A 166 -0.39 -3.10 -0.30
CA ILE A 166 0.11 -1.79 0.05
C ILE A 166 1.25 -1.95 1.05
N PHE A 167 2.38 -1.30 0.75
CA PHE A 167 3.41 -1.00 1.73
C PHE A 167 3.24 0.46 2.17
N GLU A 168 3.32 0.67 3.46
CA GLU A 168 3.34 2.00 4.04
C GLU A 168 4.75 2.29 4.54
N ASP A 169 5.40 3.29 3.96
CA ASP A 169 6.65 3.82 4.48
C ASP A 169 6.35 4.99 5.43
N PHE A 170 6.90 4.89 6.63
CA PHE A 170 6.82 5.93 7.64
C PHE A 170 8.05 6.82 7.50
N HIS A 171 7.87 8.06 7.02
CA HIS A 171 9.01 8.94 6.80
C HIS A 171 9.82 9.15 8.09
N ALA A 172 11.10 8.78 8.05
CA ALA A 172 12.04 8.72 9.19
C ALA A 172 11.77 7.61 10.23
N GLY A 173 11.12 6.53 9.83
CA GLY A 173 11.06 5.25 10.56
C GLY A 173 11.20 4.06 9.62
N ASP A 174 10.50 2.97 9.94
CA ASP A 174 10.60 1.70 9.20
C ASP A 174 9.42 1.54 8.22
N MET A 175 9.68 0.89 7.09
CA MET A 175 8.62 0.39 6.20
C MET A 175 7.79 -0.67 6.93
N LEU A 176 6.48 -0.50 6.90
CA LEU A 176 5.55 -1.44 7.50
C LEU A 176 5.36 -2.68 6.61
N ASN A 177 4.88 -3.76 7.23
CA ASN A 177 4.56 -5.00 6.50
C ASN A 177 3.55 -4.75 5.39
N ALA A 178 3.68 -5.50 4.30
CA ALA A 178 2.71 -5.50 3.21
C ALA A 178 1.32 -5.89 3.72
N VAL A 179 0.30 -5.17 3.26
CA VAL A 179 -1.11 -5.43 3.59
C VAL A 179 -1.91 -5.58 2.29
N PRO A 180 -2.72 -6.65 2.13
CA PRO A 180 -3.64 -6.76 1.00
C PRO A 180 -4.50 -5.50 0.84
N ILE A 181 -4.67 -5.04 -0.39
CA ILE A 181 -5.27 -3.74 -0.68
C ILE A 181 -6.70 -3.61 -0.14
N GLU A 182 -7.49 -4.69 -0.15
CA GLU A 182 -8.84 -4.69 0.38
C GLU A 182 -8.83 -4.47 1.89
N THR A 183 -7.96 -5.19 2.60
CA THR A 183 -7.76 -5.03 4.04
C THR A 183 -7.30 -3.61 4.37
N PHE A 184 -6.37 -3.06 3.59
CA PHE A 184 -5.87 -1.70 3.78
C PHE A 184 -6.99 -0.66 3.60
N PHE A 185 -7.73 -0.73 2.48
CA PHE A 185 -8.84 0.20 2.21
C PHE A 185 -9.99 0.05 3.20
N ASP A 186 -10.39 -1.17 3.56
CA ASP A 186 -11.45 -1.39 4.53
C ASP A 186 -11.07 -0.86 5.91
N ASN A 187 -9.83 -1.06 6.34
CA ASN A 187 -9.36 -0.48 7.60
C ASN A 187 -9.33 1.05 7.55
N LEU A 188 -8.88 1.64 6.46
CA LEU A 188 -8.83 3.09 6.32
C LEU A 188 -10.24 3.71 6.29
N LYS A 189 -11.19 3.06 5.59
CA LYS A 189 -12.62 3.42 5.63
C LYS A 189 -13.18 3.33 7.05
N GLU A 190 -12.95 2.22 7.74
CA GLU A 190 -13.38 2.02 9.13
C GLU A 190 -12.84 3.13 10.05
N GLN A 191 -11.57 3.49 9.91
CA GLN A 191 -10.97 4.57 10.70
C GLN A 191 -11.64 5.92 10.45
N TYR A 192 -12.04 6.24 9.21
CA TYR A 192 -12.82 7.43 8.91
C TYR A 192 -14.25 7.35 9.49
N GLU A 193 -14.92 6.21 9.34
CA GLU A 193 -16.29 6.00 9.83
C GLU A 193 -16.39 6.05 11.35
N THR A 194 -15.35 5.56 12.05
CA THR A 194 -15.23 5.57 13.51
C THR A 194 -14.58 6.84 14.06
N LEU A 195 -14.30 7.83 13.21
CA LEU A 195 -13.66 9.11 13.56
C LEU A 195 -12.28 8.97 14.24
N LYS A 196 -11.60 7.83 14.07
CA LYS A 196 -10.18 7.69 14.40
C LYS A 196 -9.32 8.53 13.45
N LEU A 197 -9.77 8.68 12.21
CA LEU A 197 -9.28 9.67 11.27
C LEU A 197 -10.36 10.72 11.04
N ILE A 198 -10.04 11.97 11.34
CA ILE A 198 -10.95 13.10 11.09
C ILE A 198 -10.36 13.89 9.91
N PRO A 199 -10.99 13.80 8.73
CA PRO A 199 -10.53 14.55 7.58
C PRO A 199 -10.95 16.02 7.72
N GLY A 200 -10.15 16.91 7.18
CA GLY A 200 -10.50 18.32 7.09
C GLY A 200 -10.12 18.87 5.73
N ARG A 201 -11.05 19.56 5.08
CA ARG A 201 -10.79 20.18 3.78
C ARG A 201 -9.60 21.13 3.89
N ARG A 202 -8.54 20.88 3.12
CA ARG A 202 -7.26 21.61 3.14
C ARG A 202 -6.55 21.59 4.49
N ARG A 203 -6.85 20.62 5.33
CA ARG A 203 -6.21 20.40 6.63
C ARG A 203 -5.60 19.00 6.64
N ILE A 204 -4.54 18.85 7.44
CA ILE A 204 -3.97 17.54 7.70
C ILE A 204 -5.04 16.69 8.40
N THR A 205 -5.20 15.44 7.98
CA THR A 205 -6.07 14.47 8.66
C THR A 205 -5.63 14.33 10.11
N ILE A 206 -6.56 14.54 11.04
CA ILE A 206 -6.28 14.40 12.47
C ILE A 206 -6.39 12.92 12.81
N GLU A 207 -5.35 12.38 13.44
CA GLU A 207 -5.38 11.07 14.09
C GLU A 207 -5.91 11.29 15.52
N ALA A 208 -7.14 10.87 15.79
CA ALA A 208 -7.75 10.96 17.11
C ALA A 208 -7.15 9.86 18.01
N GLU A 209 -6.02 10.15 18.65
CA GLU A 209 -5.39 9.19 19.54
C GLU A 209 -6.27 8.90 20.77
N ASN A 210 -6.50 7.62 21.03
CA ASN A 210 -6.81 7.06 22.35
C ASN A 210 -7.93 7.75 23.15
N VAL A 211 -8.95 8.33 22.50
CA VAL A 211 -10.16 8.77 23.19
C VAL A 211 -11.01 7.53 23.45
N PRO A 212 -11.20 7.08 24.70
CA PRO A 212 -12.07 5.95 24.98
C PRO A 212 -13.47 6.28 24.47
N GLU A 213 -14.09 5.35 23.73
CA GLU A 213 -15.48 5.53 23.34
C GLU A 213 -16.34 5.71 24.60
N HIS A 214 -17.12 6.78 24.62
CA HIS A 214 -18.02 7.04 25.72
C HIS A 214 -19.31 6.23 25.53
N ASP A 215 -19.54 5.25 26.40
CA ASP A 215 -20.79 4.52 26.43
C ASP A 215 -21.94 5.44 26.87
N GLY A 216 -22.80 5.82 25.91
CA GLY A 216 -24.05 6.53 26.17
C GLY A 216 -24.08 7.98 25.70
N ARG A 217 -25.23 8.64 25.92
CA ARG A 217 -25.47 10.00 25.44
C ARG A 217 -24.75 11.02 26.32
N ILE A 218 -23.83 11.76 25.73
CA ILE A 218 -23.21 12.93 26.35
C ILE A 218 -24.29 14.02 26.51
N THR A 219 -24.47 14.54 27.73
CA THR A 219 -25.42 15.63 28.02
C THR A 219 -24.75 16.99 27.88
N GLU A 220 -25.54 18.04 27.63
CA GLU A 220 -25.04 19.42 27.58
C GLU A 220 -24.33 19.83 28.88
N GLU A 221 -24.86 19.41 30.03
CA GLU A 221 -24.22 19.63 31.33
C GLU A 221 -22.85 18.97 31.41
N ALA A 222 -22.72 17.72 30.95
CA ALA A 222 -21.44 17.01 30.93
C ALA A 222 -20.39 17.76 30.09
N VAL A 223 -20.76 18.25 28.90
CA VAL A 223 -19.87 19.08 28.06
C VAL A 223 -19.46 20.36 28.77
N ASN A 224 -20.42 21.09 29.35
CA ASN A 224 -20.16 22.36 30.03
C ASN A 224 -19.31 22.21 31.31
N THR A 225 -19.25 21.02 31.90
CA THR A 225 -18.43 20.73 33.08
C THR A 225 -17.00 20.28 32.77
N GLN A 226 -16.64 20.07 31.49
CA GLN A 226 -15.28 19.68 31.13
C GLN A 226 -14.30 20.80 31.47
N VAL A 227 -13.20 20.43 32.12
CA VAL A 227 -12.14 21.35 32.60
C VAL A 227 -10.89 21.31 31.72
N GLU A 228 -10.86 20.39 30.76
CA GLU A 228 -9.80 20.25 29.78
C GLU A 228 -9.80 21.47 28.85
N GLU A 229 -8.60 21.87 28.43
CA GLU A 229 -8.45 22.94 27.47
C GLU A 229 -8.80 22.41 26.09
N TRP A 230 -9.87 22.94 25.49
CA TRP A 230 -10.34 22.58 24.15
C TRP A 230 -9.56 23.28 23.03
N GLY A 231 -8.48 23.98 23.38
CA GLY A 231 -7.70 24.79 22.47
C GLY A 231 -7.08 23.94 21.38
N THR A 232 -7.34 24.31 20.14
CA THR A 232 -6.55 23.93 18.98
C THR A 232 -5.51 25.02 18.71
N ASP A 233 -4.44 24.71 17.98
CA ASP A 233 -3.46 25.71 17.51
C ASP A 233 -4.09 26.83 16.62
N LEU A 234 -5.39 26.71 16.32
CA LEU A 234 -6.19 27.67 15.57
C LEU A 234 -6.98 28.64 16.46
N ASP A 235 -7.04 28.40 17.77
CA ASP A 235 -7.68 29.29 18.75
C ASP A 235 -6.70 30.42 19.12
N ILE A 236 -6.53 31.37 18.19
CA ILE A 236 -5.77 32.62 18.36
C ILE A 236 -6.73 33.81 18.42
#